data_AF-A7RME6-F1
#
_entry.id   AF-A7RME6-F1
#
_cell.length_a   1.000
_cell.length_b   1.000
_cell.length_c   1.000
_cell.angle_alpha   90.00
_cell.angle_beta   90.00
_cell.angle_gamma   90.00
#
_symmetry.space_group_name_H-M   'P 1'
#
loop_
_entity.id
_entity.type
_entity.pdbx_description
1 polymer ?
#
loop_
_entity_poly.entity_id
_entity_poly.type
_entity_poly.pdbx_seq_one_letter_code
_entity_poly.pdbx_strand_id
1 'polypeptide(L)'
;MYMNNLKEHHPHHKDRFSDQVWLFQGRKADKNLRILRERILKLTRLSKEIIYGSEPLQVVGYKKRGHYNAHYDGTRKSDFPETSCCHFNLLRVPFCRLCRYITILYYLNDVEEGGETAFPVADVPNFNETVSMQCPRRDGDLYNLNRFCHSAKVVVKPKKGKAIMWYNFLRDEKTGWMGVRDDNSLHGGCDVRKGEKYIANNWI
;
A
#
# COMPACT_ATOMS: atom_id res chain seq x y z
N MET A 1 24.10 -13.46 -9.79
CA MET A 1 24.80 -12.73 -8.71
C MET A 1 24.94 -11.21 -8.96
N TYR A 2 25.15 -10.71 -10.19
CA TYR A 2 25.11 -9.25 -10.46
C TYR A 2 23.69 -8.63 -10.44
N MET A 3 22.73 -9.28 -11.11
CA MET A 3 21.35 -8.75 -11.21
C MET A 3 20.62 -8.66 -9.87
N ASN A 4 20.86 -9.58 -8.94
CA ASN A 4 20.28 -9.51 -7.58
C ASN A 4 20.88 -8.34 -6.80
N ASN A 5 22.19 -8.12 -6.91
CA ASN A 5 22.84 -6.99 -6.25
C ASN A 5 22.29 -5.65 -6.76
N LEU A 6 22.09 -5.51 -8.07
CA LEU A 6 21.41 -4.34 -8.64
C LEU A 6 20.00 -4.15 -8.08
N LYS A 7 19.18 -5.21 -8.05
CA LYS A 7 17.81 -5.16 -7.49
C LYS A 7 17.80 -4.78 -6.01
N GLU A 8 18.82 -5.18 -5.25
CA GLU A 8 18.87 -4.96 -3.80
C GLU A 8 19.59 -3.68 -3.38
N HIS A 9 20.37 -3.04 -4.25
CA HIS A 9 21.22 -1.91 -3.87
C HIS A 9 21.08 -0.70 -4.78
N HIS A 10 20.78 -0.88 -6.06
CA HIS A 10 20.73 0.23 -7.00
C HIS A 10 19.41 1.01 -6.86
N PRO A 11 19.44 2.34 -6.63
CA PRO A 11 18.25 3.15 -6.40
C PRO A 11 17.18 3.10 -7.50
N HIS A 12 17.52 2.72 -8.73
CA HIS A 12 16.56 2.60 -9.84
C HIS A 12 16.05 1.17 -10.09
N HIS A 13 16.67 0.16 -9.49
CA HIS A 13 16.31 -1.25 -9.71
C HIS A 13 15.69 -1.91 -8.48
N LYS A 14 15.70 -1.22 -7.34
CA LYS A 14 14.91 -1.60 -6.18
C LYS A 14 13.42 -1.51 -6.48
N ASP A 15 12.66 -2.51 -6.06
CA ASP A 15 11.20 -2.41 -6.10
C ASP A 15 10.68 -1.38 -5.09
N ARG A 16 11.34 -1.27 -3.94
CA ARG A 16 11.07 -0.25 -2.92
C ARG A 16 12.37 0.39 -2.47
N PHE A 17 12.45 1.71 -2.58
CA PHE A 17 13.57 2.51 -2.10
C PHE A 17 13.08 3.58 -1.12
N SER A 18 13.07 3.21 0.16
CA SER A 18 12.58 4.05 1.27
C SER A 18 13.11 3.57 2.61
N ASP A 19 13.07 4.44 3.62
CA ASP A 19 13.29 4.08 5.03
C ASP A 19 11.94 3.99 5.76
N GLN A 20 11.80 3.08 6.74
CA GLN A 20 10.54 2.90 7.47
C GLN A 20 10.73 2.63 8.96
N VAL A 21 9.77 3.08 9.76
CA VAL A 21 9.66 2.79 11.21
C VAL A 21 8.20 2.50 11.56
N TRP A 22 7.98 1.81 12.67
CA TRP A 22 6.64 1.44 13.14
C TRP A 22 6.33 2.12 14.48
N LEU A 23 5.15 2.73 14.57
CA LEU A 23 4.64 3.38 15.77
C LEU A 23 3.46 2.57 16.33
N PHE A 24 3.64 2.01 17.53
CA PHE A 24 2.59 1.24 18.19
C PHE A 24 1.48 2.16 18.71
N GLN A 25 0.22 1.80 18.42
CA GLN A 25 -0.97 2.58 18.78
C GLN A 25 -1.78 1.95 19.94
N GLY A 26 -1.10 1.25 20.85
CA GLY A 26 -1.70 0.60 22.02
C GLY A 26 -2.12 1.58 23.12
N ARG A 27 -2.51 1.05 24.29
CA ARG A 27 -3.01 1.87 25.42
C ARG A 27 -2.02 2.92 25.93
N LYS A 28 -0.72 2.63 25.84
CA LYS A 28 0.38 3.52 26.26
C LYS A 28 0.90 4.44 25.15
N ALA A 29 0.26 4.43 23.97
CA ALA A 29 0.68 5.27 22.85
C ALA A 29 0.43 6.76 23.13
N ASP A 30 1.18 7.61 22.42
CA ASP A 30 0.99 9.06 22.45
C ASP A 30 -0.48 9.46 22.19
N LYS A 31 -0.90 10.58 22.79
CA LYS A 31 -2.27 11.09 22.68
C LYS A 31 -2.69 11.26 21.22
N ASN A 32 -1.81 11.72 20.34
CA ASN A 32 -2.14 11.94 18.93
C ASN A 32 -2.39 10.63 18.19
N LEU A 33 -1.62 9.58 18.48
CA LEU A 33 -1.80 8.26 17.89
C LEU A 33 -3.12 7.62 18.33
N ARG A 34 -3.55 7.87 19.58
CA ARG A 34 -4.86 7.43 20.09
C ARG A 34 -6.00 8.18 19.41
N ILE A 35 -5.90 9.51 19.28
CA ILE A 35 -6.88 10.33 18.56
C ILE A 35 -7.00 9.88 17.10
N LEU A 36 -5.87 9.59 16.43
CA LEU A 36 -5.88 9.07 15.07
C LEU A 36 -6.68 7.77 14.98
N ARG A 37 -6.47 6.83 15.92
CA ARG A 37 -7.19 5.55 15.95
C ARG A 37 -8.70 5.74 16.15
N GLU A 38 -9.10 6.69 16.98
CA GLU A 38 -10.52 7.04 17.15
C GLU A 38 -11.13 7.66 15.88
N ARG A 39 -10.36 8.46 15.13
CA ARG A 39 -10.80 9.00 13.83
C ARG A 39 -10.98 7.88 12.80
N ILE A 40 -10.05 6.91 12.76
CA ILE A 40 -10.17 5.74 11.88
C ILE A 40 -11.42 4.93 12.23
N LEU A 41 -11.69 4.70 13.52
CA LEU A 41 -12.90 4.01 13.97
C LEU A 41 -14.18 4.70 13.48
N LYS A 42 -14.25 6.04 13.59
CA LYS A 42 -15.39 6.83 13.11
C LYS A 42 -15.51 6.83 11.57
N LEU A 43 -14.37 6.86 10.88
CA LEU A 43 -14.31 6.90 9.42
C LEU A 43 -14.79 5.58 8.81
N THR A 44 -14.23 4.45 9.25
CA THR A 44 -14.49 3.14 8.64
C THR A 44 -15.77 2.50 9.16
N ARG A 45 -16.26 2.93 10.34
CA ARG A 45 -17.40 2.35 11.05
C ARG A 45 -17.24 0.85 11.34
N LEU A 46 -16.01 0.35 11.32
CA LEU A 46 -15.69 -1.02 11.70
C LEU A 46 -15.71 -1.18 13.22
N SER A 47 -15.78 -2.43 13.68
CA SER A 47 -15.75 -2.72 15.12
C SER A 47 -14.40 -2.32 15.73
N LYS A 48 -14.40 -2.03 17.04
CA LYS A 48 -13.17 -1.65 17.75
C LYS A 48 -12.15 -2.79 17.70
N GLU A 49 -12.60 -4.03 17.74
CA GLU A 49 -11.76 -5.23 17.70
C GLU A 49 -10.96 -5.29 16.39
N ILE A 50 -11.61 -4.99 15.26
CA ILE A 50 -10.93 -4.94 13.95
C ILE A 50 -9.90 -3.81 13.96
N ILE A 51 -10.31 -2.58 14.29
CA ILE A 51 -9.40 -1.42 14.29
C ILE A 51 -8.27 -1.59 15.31
N TYR A 52 -8.50 -2.32 16.40
CA TYR A 52 -7.52 -2.50 17.47
C TYR A 52 -6.57 -3.68 17.20
N GLY A 53 -7.01 -4.67 16.42
CA GLY A 53 -6.22 -5.78 15.92
C GLY A 53 -5.38 -5.47 14.67
N SER A 54 -5.61 -4.32 14.04
CA SER A 54 -4.82 -3.81 12.91
C SER A 54 -3.33 -3.66 13.19
N GLU A 55 -2.52 -3.64 12.12
CA GLU A 55 -1.07 -3.45 12.19
C GLU A 55 -0.71 -2.09 12.84
N PRO A 56 0.49 -1.96 13.46
CA PRO A 56 0.99 -0.67 13.94
C PRO A 56 1.05 0.37 12.80
N LEU A 57 1.10 1.66 13.13
CA LEU A 57 1.24 2.70 12.12
C LEU A 57 2.63 2.62 11.49
N GLN A 58 2.72 2.40 10.18
CA GLN A 58 4.00 2.47 9.47
C GLN A 58 4.27 3.92 9.07
N VAL A 59 5.42 4.49 9.45
CA VAL A 59 5.90 5.78 8.93
C VAL A 59 7.03 5.53 7.96
N VAL A 60 6.97 6.14 6.78
CA VAL A 60 7.91 5.91 5.68
C VAL A 60 8.48 7.23 5.19
N GLY A 61 9.80 7.27 5.03
CA GLY A 61 10.53 8.39 4.43
C GLY A 61 11.10 8.00 3.07
N TYR A 62 10.83 8.82 2.05
CA TYR A 62 11.42 8.73 0.72
C TYR A 62 12.28 9.97 0.48
N LYS A 63 13.57 9.75 0.26
CA LYS A 63 14.50 10.79 -0.17
C LYS A 63 14.45 10.93 -1.70
N LYS A 64 15.29 11.80 -2.27
CA LYS A 64 15.48 11.89 -3.72
C LYS A 64 15.73 10.50 -4.33
N ARG A 65 15.06 10.19 -5.45
CA ARG A 65 15.01 8.88 -6.11
C ARG A 65 14.21 7.78 -5.39
N GLY A 66 13.68 8.09 -4.20
CA GLY A 66 12.88 7.18 -3.41
C GLY A 66 11.54 6.92 -4.08
N HIS A 67 11.18 5.65 -4.19
CA HIS A 67 9.96 5.21 -4.86
C HIS A 67 9.51 3.85 -4.30
N TYR A 68 8.31 3.43 -4.69
CA TYR A 68 7.82 2.08 -4.47
C TYR A 68 7.00 1.67 -5.68
N ASN A 69 7.52 0.70 -6.44
CA ASN A 69 6.85 0.13 -7.60
C ASN A 69 5.46 -0.40 -7.26
N ALA A 70 4.62 -0.53 -8.29
CA ALA A 70 3.23 -0.88 -8.08
C ALA A 70 3.12 -2.26 -7.44
N HIS A 71 2.28 -2.38 -6.43
CA HIS A 71 2.10 -3.59 -5.65
C HIS A 71 0.68 -3.61 -5.05
N TYR A 72 0.37 -4.75 -4.43
CA TYR A 72 -0.85 -4.94 -3.66
C TYR A 72 -0.50 -5.02 -2.18
N ASP A 73 -1.33 -4.42 -1.33
CA ASP A 73 -1.24 -4.58 0.12
C ASP A 73 -1.86 -5.90 0.60
N GLY A 74 -2.72 -6.52 -0.20
CA GLY A 74 -3.35 -7.81 0.10
C GLY A 74 -2.79 -8.96 -0.74
N THR A 75 -2.64 -10.13 -0.14
CA THR A 75 -2.34 -11.37 -0.87
C THR A 75 -3.64 -12.03 -1.35
N ARG A 76 -3.64 -12.58 -2.59
CA ARG A 76 -4.76 -13.37 -3.07
C ARG A 76 -4.90 -14.67 -2.27
N LYS A 77 -6.13 -15.03 -1.91
CA LYS A 77 -6.43 -16.31 -1.27
C LYS A 77 -6.18 -17.49 -2.23
N SER A 78 -6.41 -17.32 -3.53
CA SER A 78 -6.20 -18.35 -4.56
C SER A 78 -4.74 -18.84 -4.63
N ASP A 79 -3.79 -17.95 -4.38
CA ASP A 79 -2.36 -18.23 -4.50
C ASP A 79 -1.87 -19.05 -3.29
N PHE A 80 -2.60 -18.96 -2.15
CA PHE A 80 -2.27 -19.62 -0.89
C PHE A 80 -3.55 -20.08 -0.15
N PRO A 81 -4.30 -21.06 -0.68
CA PRO A 81 -5.65 -21.41 -0.20
C PRO A 81 -5.67 -21.90 1.25
N GLU A 82 -4.65 -22.64 1.66
CA GLU A 82 -4.51 -23.22 3.00
C GLU A 82 -3.88 -22.27 4.02
N THR A 83 -3.50 -21.06 3.60
CA THR A 83 -2.76 -20.12 4.43
C THR A 83 -3.70 -19.12 5.11
N SER A 84 -3.65 -19.07 6.44
CA SER A 84 -4.39 -18.11 7.26
C SER A 84 -3.78 -16.70 7.22
N CYS A 85 -4.58 -15.68 7.50
CA CYS A 85 -4.08 -14.31 7.65
C CYS A 85 -3.10 -14.18 8.80
N CYS A 86 -2.05 -13.37 8.63
CA CYS A 86 -1.02 -13.16 9.65
C CYS A 86 -1.57 -12.63 10.98
N HIS A 87 -2.64 -11.81 10.94
CA HIS A 87 -3.24 -11.24 12.16
C HIS A 87 -3.98 -12.26 13.04
N PHE A 88 -4.34 -13.44 12.53
CA PHE A 88 -5.00 -14.48 13.33
C PHE A 88 -4.02 -15.25 14.21
N ASN A 89 -2.78 -15.39 13.76
CA ASN A 89 -1.75 -16.11 14.51
C ASN A 89 -0.37 -15.55 14.18
N LEU A 90 0.11 -14.65 15.04
CA LEU A 90 1.41 -14.02 14.88
C LEU A 90 2.59 -15.01 14.95
N LEU A 91 2.40 -16.21 15.54
CA LEU A 91 3.43 -17.26 15.57
C LEU A 91 3.68 -17.88 14.19
N ARG A 92 2.77 -17.69 13.23
CA ARG A 92 2.92 -18.20 11.87
C ARG A 92 3.66 -17.24 10.94
N VAL A 93 4.08 -16.06 11.39
CA VAL A 93 4.89 -15.16 10.57
C VAL A 93 6.27 -15.81 10.33
N PRO A 94 6.75 -15.95 9.07
CA PRO A 94 6.25 -15.35 7.84
C PRO A 94 5.32 -16.24 6.97
N PHE A 95 5.03 -17.48 7.38
CA PHE A 95 4.16 -18.44 6.68
C PHE A 95 2.67 -18.13 6.84
N CYS A 96 2.26 -16.92 6.46
CA CYS A 96 0.89 -16.42 6.54
C CYS A 96 0.61 -15.44 5.39
N ARG A 97 -0.67 -15.17 5.09
CA ARG A 97 -1.05 -14.21 4.05
C ARG A 97 -1.33 -12.82 4.62
N LEU A 98 -1.04 -11.78 3.85
CA LEU A 98 -1.40 -10.40 4.19
C LEU A 98 -2.88 -10.17 3.86
N CYS A 99 -3.66 -9.81 4.87
CA CYS A 99 -5.11 -9.62 4.78
C CYS A 99 -5.51 -8.21 5.19
N ARG A 100 -4.91 -7.22 4.55
CA ARG A 100 -5.14 -5.80 4.82
C ARG A 100 -6.40 -5.39 4.07
N TYR A 101 -7.54 -5.35 4.74
CA TYR A 101 -8.82 -5.03 4.12
C TYR A 101 -8.85 -3.59 3.60
N ILE A 102 -8.38 -2.63 4.41
CA ILE A 102 -8.31 -1.20 4.04
C ILE A 102 -6.88 -0.69 4.22
N THR A 103 -6.43 0.13 3.28
CA THR A 103 -5.24 0.96 3.47
C THR A 103 -5.65 2.42 3.61
N ILE A 104 -5.15 3.08 4.65
CA ILE A 104 -5.25 4.53 4.82
C ILE A 104 -3.84 5.11 4.80
N LEU A 105 -3.56 5.96 3.82
CA LEU A 105 -2.27 6.61 3.64
C LEU A 105 -2.40 8.11 3.93
N TYR A 106 -1.54 8.62 4.81
CA TYR A 106 -1.46 10.02 5.21
C TYR A 106 -0.20 10.66 4.65
N TYR A 107 -0.31 11.86 4.07
CA TYR A 107 0.84 12.65 3.68
C TYR A 107 1.27 13.57 4.85
N LEU A 108 2.50 13.40 5.33
CA LEU A 108 3.01 14.11 6.51
C LEU A 108 3.69 15.44 6.17
N ASN A 109 4.05 15.64 4.90
CA ASN A 109 4.60 16.88 4.36
C ASN A 109 4.14 17.12 2.91
N ASP A 110 4.39 18.34 2.43
CA ASP A 110 4.30 18.66 1.00
C ASP A 110 5.59 18.21 0.30
N VAL A 111 5.45 17.75 -0.94
CA VAL A 111 6.58 17.33 -1.80
C VAL A 111 6.71 18.32 -2.94
N GLU A 112 7.94 18.76 -3.20
CA GLU A 112 8.21 19.79 -4.20
C GLU A 112 7.96 19.28 -5.62
N GLU A 113 8.54 18.14 -5.98
CA GLU A 113 8.34 17.50 -7.29
C GLU A 113 8.37 15.97 -7.20
N GLY A 114 7.40 15.32 -7.84
CA GLY A 114 7.22 13.87 -7.83
C GLY A 114 6.60 13.35 -6.55
N GLY A 115 6.88 12.09 -6.22
CA GLY A 115 6.43 11.46 -4.98
C GLY A 115 4.92 11.18 -4.92
N GLU A 116 4.20 11.22 -6.04
CA GLU A 116 2.78 10.92 -6.09
C GLU A 116 2.46 9.49 -5.66
N THR A 117 1.22 9.25 -5.27
CA THR A 117 0.68 7.89 -5.16
C THR A 117 -0.13 7.61 -6.40
N ALA A 118 0.29 6.62 -7.18
CA ALA A 118 -0.33 6.28 -8.46
C ALA A 118 -1.09 4.96 -8.36
N PHE A 119 -2.26 4.91 -8.98
CA PHE A 119 -3.08 3.72 -9.19
C PHE A 119 -3.12 3.44 -10.69
N PRO A 120 -2.27 2.53 -11.20
CA PRO A 120 -2.06 2.35 -12.64
C PRO A 120 -3.29 1.87 -13.39
N VAL A 121 -4.20 1.22 -12.70
CA VAL A 121 -5.37 0.55 -13.26
C VAL A 121 -6.67 0.91 -12.54
N ALA A 122 -6.70 2.04 -11.84
CA ALA A 122 -7.94 2.54 -11.24
C ALA A 122 -9.04 2.70 -12.31
N ASP A 123 -10.26 2.25 -11.97
CA ASP A 123 -11.45 2.27 -12.82
C ASP A 123 -11.30 1.56 -14.17
N VAL A 124 -10.33 0.65 -14.32
CA VAL A 124 -10.20 -0.16 -15.54
C VAL A 124 -11.21 -1.32 -15.47
N PRO A 125 -12.19 -1.38 -16.38
CA PRO A 125 -13.19 -2.42 -16.36
C PRO A 125 -12.56 -3.78 -16.68
N ASN A 126 -12.95 -4.81 -15.93
CA ASN A 126 -12.51 -6.19 -16.12
C ASN A 126 -10.97 -6.35 -16.11
N PHE A 127 -10.25 -5.49 -15.37
CA PHE A 127 -8.82 -5.63 -15.23
C PHE A 127 -8.47 -6.98 -14.58
N ASN A 128 -7.56 -7.72 -15.21
CA ASN A 128 -7.03 -8.97 -14.70
C ASN A 128 -5.50 -8.92 -14.76
N GLU A 129 -4.87 -9.01 -13.59
CA GLU A 129 -3.41 -8.98 -13.45
C GLU A 129 -2.73 -10.06 -14.31
N THR A 130 -3.22 -11.30 -14.27
CA THR A 130 -2.56 -12.45 -14.93
C THR A 130 -2.49 -12.27 -16.44
N VAL A 131 -3.55 -11.73 -17.04
CA VAL A 131 -3.61 -11.40 -18.47
C VAL A 131 -2.72 -10.20 -18.78
N SER A 132 -2.71 -9.20 -17.91
CA SER A 132 -1.90 -7.99 -18.09
C SER A 132 -0.40 -8.26 -18.06
N MET A 133 0.07 -9.25 -17.31
CA MET A 133 1.50 -9.62 -17.27
C MET A 133 1.96 -10.35 -18.55
N GLN A 134 1.04 -10.97 -19.30
CA GLN A 134 1.34 -11.74 -20.51
C GLN A 134 1.33 -10.89 -21.78
N CYS A 135 0.68 -9.72 -21.76
CA CYS A 135 0.56 -8.84 -22.92
C CYS A 135 1.55 -7.66 -22.84
N PRO A 136 2.47 -7.51 -23.81
CA PRO A 136 3.34 -6.33 -23.89
C PRO A 136 2.49 -5.07 -24.08
N ARG A 137 2.53 -4.14 -23.11
CA ARG A 137 1.84 -2.86 -23.23
C ARG A 137 2.68 -1.85 -24.00
N ARG A 138 2.04 -1.12 -24.93
CA ARG A 138 2.68 0.01 -25.63
C ARG A 138 3.04 1.15 -24.67
N ASP A 139 2.28 1.30 -23.60
CA ASP A 139 2.41 2.40 -22.63
C ASP A 139 3.44 2.12 -21.52
N GLY A 140 4.20 1.02 -21.64
CA GLY A 140 5.26 0.66 -20.70
C GLY A 140 4.83 -0.29 -19.59
N ASP A 141 5.76 -0.52 -18.65
CA ASP A 141 5.58 -1.43 -17.52
C ASP A 141 4.81 -0.73 -16.39
N LEU A 142 3.55 -1.13 -16.18
CA LEU A 142 2.69 -0.57 -15.14
C LEU A 142 3.24 -0.72 -13.73
N TYR A 143 4.06 -1.75 -13.49
CA TYR A 143 4.60 -2.01 -12.17
C TYR A 143 5.80 -1.09 -11.88
N ASN A 144 6.49 -0.62 -12.91
CA ASN A 144 7.63 0.29 -12.75
C ASN A 144 7.20 1.75 -12.68
N LEU A 145 6.76 2.17 -11.50
CA LEU A 145 6.29 3.55 -11.25
C LEU A 145 7.43 4.57 -11.15
N ASN A 146 8.67 4.14 -10.99
CA ASN A 146 9.81 5.04 -11.14
C ASN A 146 9.81 5.69 -12.54
N ARG A 147 9.48 4.90 -13.57
CA ARG A 147 9.51 5.33 -14.97
C ARG A 147 8.13 5.68 -15.54
N PHE A 148 7.12 4.90 -15.22
CA PHE A 148 5.79 4.95 -15.86
C PHE A 148 4.69 5.50 -14.95
N CYS A 149 5.02 6.24 -13.89
CA CYS A 149 4.02 6.91 -13.05
C CYS A 149 3.02 7.76 -13.85
N HIS A 150 3.49 8.44 -14.89
CA HIS A 150 2.68 9.33 -15.74
C HIS A 150 1.61 8.61 -16.56
N SER A 151 1.73 7.29 -16.76
CA SER A 151 0.73 6.49 -17.50
C SER A 151 -0.36 5.92 -16.59
N ALA A 152 -0.30 6.18 -15.28
CA ALA A 152 -1.30 5.71 -14.33
C ALA A 152 -2.66 6.41 -14.54
N LYS A 153 -3.75 5.68 -14.28
CA LYS A 153 -5.12 6.21 -14.44
C LYS A 153 -5.49 7.24 -13.40
N VAL A 154 -5.07 7.01 -12.15
CA VAL A 154 -5.27 7.97 -11.06
C VAL A 154 -3.92 8.26 -10.41
N VAL A 155 -3.64 9.53 -10.21
CA VAL A 155 -2.41 10.02 -9.57
C VAL A 155 -2.78 11.03 -8.49
N VAL A 156 -2.35 10.77 -7.27
CA VAL A 156 -2.63 11.63 -6.11
C VAL A 156 -1.36 12.36 -5.71
N LYS A 157 -1.36 13.69 -5.88
CA LYS A 157 -0.27 14.55 -5.43
C LYS A 157 -0.18 14.62 -3.90
N PRO A 158 1.01 14.46 -3.29
CA PRO A 158 1.22 14.63 -1.85
C PRO A 158 0.88 16.05 -1.43
N LYS A 159 0.14 16.16 -0.33
CA LYS A 159 -0.11 17.44 0.33
C LYS A 159 -0.25 17.20 1.82
N LYS A 160 0.49 17.94 2.65
CA LYS A 160 0.52 17.78 4.10
C LYS A 160 -0.89 17.74 4.69
N GLY A 161 -1.16 16.72 5.50
CA GLY A 161 -2.44 16.51 6.17
C GLY A 161 -3.53 15.86 5.31
N LYS A 162 -3.32 15.70 3.99
CA LYS A 162 -4.22 14.91 3.14
C LYS A 162 -4.10 13.42 3.51
N ALA A 163 -5.23 12.74 3.55
CA ALA A 163 -5.31 11.29 3.64
C ALA A 163 -6.04 10.74 2.43
N ILE A 164 -5.64 9.57 1.96
CA ILE A 164 -6.38 8.77 0.99
C ILE A 164 -6.65 7.39 1.60
N MET A 165 -7.79 6.81 1.24
CA MET A 165 -8.23 5.51 1.73
C MET A 165 -8.78 4.71 0.55
N TRP A 166 -8.45 3.43 0.51
CA TRP A 166 -9.02 2.49 -0.46
C TRP A 166 -9.17 1.11 0.17
N TYR A 167 -10.01 0.27 -0.45
CA TYR A 167 -10.19 -1.13 -0.09
C TYR A 167 -9.26 -1.99 -0.96
N ASN A 168 -8.57 -2.95 -0.37
CA ASN A 168 -7.72 -3.90 -1.11
C ASN A 168 -8.48 -5.17 -1.52
N PHE A 169 -9.67 -5.38 -0.98
CA PHE A 169 -10.52 -6.54 -1.22
C PHE A 169 -11.95 -6.09 -1.48
N LEU A 170 -12.61 -6.78 -2.40
CA LEU A 170 -14.04 -6.64 -2.66
C LEU A 170 -14.83 -7.22 -1.49
N ARG A 171 -16.07 -6.77 -1.33
CA ARG A 171 -17.02 -7.36 -0.39
C ARG A 171 -17.66 -8.60 -1.01
N ASP A 172 -17.69 -9.69 -0.26
CA ASP A 172 -18.48 -10.87 -0.64
C ASP A 172 -19.97 -10.56 -0.39
N GLU A 173 -20.79 -10.59 -1.43
CA GLU A 173 -22.20 -10.19 -1.35
C GLU A 173 -23.06 -11.13 -0.50
N LYS A 174 -22.69 -12.41 -0.42
CA LYS A 174 -23.47 -13.43 0.31
C LYS A 174 -23.23 -13.36 1.81
N THR A 175 -21.96 -13.21 2.20
CA THR A 175 -21.54 -13.24 3.60
C THR A 175 -21.42 -11.84 4.19
N GLY A 176 -21.29 -10.82 3.35
CA GLY A 176 -21.01 -9.44 3.75
C GLY A 176 -19.58 -9.20 4.23
N TRP A 177 -18.72 -10.23 4.23
CA TRP A 177 -17.34 -10.17 4.70
C TRP A 177 -16.35 -9.86 3.56
N MET A 178 -15.06 -9.82 3.89
CA MET A 178 -13.97 -9.68 2.93
C MET A 178 -13.98 -10.82 1.90
N GLY A 179 -14.10 -10.47 0.62
CA GLY A 179 -14.10 -11.37 -0.51
C GLY A 179 -12.73 -11.50 -1.17
N VAL A 180 -12.72 -11.52 -2.51
CA VAL A 180 -11.48 -11.59 -3.31
C VAL A 180 -10.72 -10.27 -3.30
N ARG A 181 -9.41 -10.33 -3.53
CA ARG A 181 -8.58 -9.12 -3.67
C ARG A 181 -9.10 -8.28 -4.85
N ASP A 182 -9.16 -6.98 -4.68
CA ASP A 182 -9.49 -6.05 -5.76
C ASP A 182 -8.24 -5.76 -6.58
N ASP A 183 -8.17 -6.25 -7.82
CA ASP A 183 -7.01 -6.05 -8.69
C ASP A 183 -6.85 -4.59 -9.14
N ASN A 184 -7.89 -3.76 -9.04
CA ASN A 184 -7.81 -2.31 -9.30
C ASN A 184 -7.14 -1.54 -8.14
N SER A 185 -6.91 -2.19 -6.99
CA SER A 185 -6.16 -1.61 -5.86
C SER A 185 -4.64 -1.58 -6.08
N LEU A 186 -4.15 -2.00 -7.26
CA LEU A 186 -2.73 -1.90 -7.62
C LEU A 186 -2.29 -0.44 -7.51
N HIS A 187 -1.27 -0.20 -6.70
CA HIS A 187 -0.81 1.15 -6.42
C HIS A 187 0.66 1.18 -6.07
N GLY A 188 1.27 2.37 -6.09
CA GLY A 188 2.60 2.55 -5.52
C GLY A 188 3.01 4.02 -5.46
N GLY A 189 4.25 4.24 -5.03
CA GLY A 189 4.86 5.56 -4.88
C GLY A 189 5.72 5.91 -6.08
N CYS A 190 5.37 6.97 -6.77
CA CYS A 190 6.19 7.54 -7.84
C CYS A 190 7.50 8.11 -7.30
N ASP A 191 8.47 8.29 -8.20
CA ASP A 191 9.79 8.76 -7.82
C ASP A 191 9.77 10.19 -7.25
N VAL A 192 10.46 10.40 -6.12
CA VAL A 192 10.67 11.73 -5.55
C VAL A 192 11.81 12.42 -6.32
N ARG A 193 11.46 13.41 -7.12
CA ARG A 193 12.42 14.15 -7.97
C ARG A 193 13.09 15.28 -7.22
N LYS A 194 12.32 16.01 -6.40
CA LYS A 194 12.81 17.13 -5.59
C LYS A 194 12.15 17.18 -4.21
N GLY A 195 12.95 17.45 -3.19
CA GLY A 195 12.55 17.41 -1.78
C GLY A 195 12.58 16.00 -1.18
N GLU A 196 11.72 15.79 -0.19
CA GLU A 196 11.53 14.52 0.52
C GLU A 196 10.05 14.26 0.76
N LYS A 197 9.65 13.00 0.86
CA LYS A 197 8.26 12.59 1.11
C LYS A 197 8.21 11.76 2.38
N TYR A 198 7.38 12.18 3.32
CA TYR A 198 7.00 11.40 4.49
C TYR A 198 5.53 11.03 4.41
N ILE A 199 5.25 9.75 4.60
CA ILE A 199 3.90 9.22 4.69
C ILE A 199 3.73 8.39 5.95
N ALA A 200 2.49 8.19 6.36
CA ALA A 200 2.14 7.13 7.29
C ALA A 200 1.04 6.24 6.70
N ASN A 201 1.11 4.94 6.94
CA ASN A 201 0.15 3.94 6.48
C ASN A 201 -0.49 3.25 7.69
N ASN A 202 -1.82 3.24 7.72
CA ASN A 202 -2.61 2.34 8.57
C ASN A 202 -3.18 1.23 7.70
N TRP A 203 -2.82 -0.01 8.01
CA TRP A 203 -3.41 -1.20 7.41
C TRP A 203 -4.39 -1.83 8.38
N ILE A 204 -5.64 -1.97 7.93
CA ILE A 204 -6.76 -2.50 8.73
C ILE A 204 -7.07 -3.91 8.28
#